data_AF-A0A3M1N1C5-F1
#
_entry.id   AF-A0A3M1N1C5-F1
#
_cell.length_a   1.000
_cell.length_b   1.000
_cell.length_c   1.000
_cell.angle_alpha   90.00
_cell.angle_beta   90.00
_cell.angle_gamma   90.00
#
_symmetry.space_group_name_H-M   'P 1'
#
loop_
_entity.id
_entity.type
_entity.pdbx_description
1 polymer ?
#
loop_
_entity_poly.entity_id
_entity_poly.type
_entity_poly.pdbx_seq_one_letter_code
_entity_poly.pdbx_strand_id
1 'polypeptide(L)'
;MPGPPLQIFFSNLGKALAMFAWDNGNIWVHSLPGRPALGFTAAALFHLGAVLLLVRYLRRRQWEDLFVLLSIPLLMMPSILSLAFPAENPSLNRTGGALIPVFLVVGFALEGLLNTLEGRLSPKAGRRVALGVAALLLGVSALQNYALVFVEYNNLYRQSSWNTSEMGAVVRGFIESGGNPENAWTVAYPYWVDTRLVGINAGLPFRDTQIWPEQIEGTRPLQGNKLFLVKPDDVDGQETLEQVYPEGVWQHYVSAVEGKDFLLYWVPAHPADAPTPPPAEEENFPPYPTPTVPPEP
;
A
#
# COMPACT_ATOMS: atom_id res chain seq x y z
N MET A 1 8.22 11.73 -28.06
CA MET A 1 8.83 10.43 -27.73
C MET A 1 10.28 10.68 -27.33
N PRO A 2 10.82 9.98 -26.32
CA PRO A 2 12.15 10.23 -25.78
C PRO A 2 13.32 9.76 -26.66
N GLY A 3 13.05 9.11 -27.81
CA GLY A 3 14.07 8.62 -28.75
C GLY A 3 13.50 7.72 -29.83
N PRO A 4 14.33 7.09 -30.68
CA PRO A 4 13.90 6.18 -31.74
C PRO A 4 13.16 4.94 -31.20
N PRO A 5 11.94 4.62 -31.69
CA PRO A 5 11.10 3.56 -31.13
C PRO A 5 11.76 2.18 -31.06
N LEU A 6 12.46 1.76 -32.13
CA LEU A 6 13.12 0.46 -32.18
C LEU A 6 14.29 0.35 -31.19
N GLN A 7 15.05 1.44 -31.01
CA GLN A 7 16.14 1.48 -30.04
C GLN A 7 15.60 1.36 -28.61
N ILE A 8 14.51 2.07 -28.30
CA ILE A 8 13.86 1.97 -27.00
C ILE A 8 13.29 0.58 -26.77
N PHE A 9 12.67 -0.03 -27.78
CA PHE A 9 12.15 -1.39 -27.70
C PHE A 9 13.24 -2.41 -27.33
N PHE A 10 14.37 -2.43 -28.04
CA PHE A 10 15.45 -3.37 -27.74
C PHE A 10 16.14 -3.07 -26.41
N SER A 11 16.23 -1.79 -26.01
CA SER A 11 16.70 -1.40 -24.68
C SER A 11 15.78 -1.95 -23.59
N ASN A 12 14.47 -1.75 -23.72
CA ASN A 12 13.49 -2.24 -22.77
C ASN A 12 13.46 -3.78 -22.72
N LEU A 13 13.57 -4.46 -23.86
CA LEU A 13 13.68 -5.92 -23.93
C LEU A 13 14.90 -6.42 -23.16
N GLY A 14 16.07 -5.80 -23.38
CA GLY A 14 17.30 -6.14 -22.67
C GLY A 14 17.17 -5.96 -21.16
N LYS A 15 16.65 -4.80 -20.72
CA LYS A 15 16.38 -4.52 -19.31
C LYS A 15 15.41 -5.52 -18.69
N ALA A 16 14.32 -5.83 -19.40
CA ALA A 16 13.31 -6.77 -18.93
C ALA A 16 13.90 -8.18 -18.78
N LEU A 17 14.64 -8.68 -19.78
CA LEU A 17 15.29 -9.99 -19.67
C LEU A 17 16.36 -10.05 -18.56
N ALA A 18 17.12 -8.96 -18.36
CA ALA A 18 18.13 -8.87 -17.32
C ALA A 18 17.53 -8.81 -15.89
N MET A 19 16.25 -8.44 -15.75
CA MET A 19 15.64 -8.15 -14.45
C MET A 19 15.66 -9.35 -13.49
N PHE A 20 15.65 -10.57 -14.02
CA PHE A 20 15.62 -11.79 -13.20
C PHE A 20 16.91 -12.01 -12.39
N ALA A 21 18.05 -11.46 -12.84
CA ALA A 21 19.35 -11.63 -12.20
C ALA A 21 20.05 -10.32 -11.82
N TRP A 22 19.60 -9.18 -12.36
CA TRP A 22 20.33 -7.91 -12.23
C TRP A 22 19.50 -6.81 -11.57
N ASP A 23 18.49 -6.28 -12.27
CA ASP A 23 17.79 -5.06 -11.85
C ASP A 23 16.31 -5.05 -12.27
N ASN A 24 15.41 -4.92 -11.30
CA ASN A 24 13.96 -4.88 -11.44
C ASN A 24 13.38 -3.48 -11.70
N GLY A 25 14.24 -2.46 -11.86
CA GLY A 25 13.86 -1.09 -12.16
C GLY A 25 13.75 -0.19 -10.93
N ASN A 26 13.11 0.97 -11.13
CA ASN A 26 13.15 2.08 -10.17
C ASN A 26 11.81 2.40 -9.48
N ILE A 27 10.78 1.59 -9.70
CA ILE A 27 9.45 1.85 -9.14
C ILE A 27 9.36 1.28 -7.72
N TRP A 28 9.47 2.16 -6.73
CA TRP A 28 9.47 1.80 -5.32
C TRP A 28 8.10 1.34 -4.78
N VAL A 29 7.01 1.73 -5.43
CA VAL A 29 5.62 1.52 -4.94
C VAL A 29 5.22 0.03 -4.90
N HIS A 30 5.94 -0.83 -5.62
CA HIS A 30 5.64 -2.26 -5.68
C HIS A 30 6.90 -3.14 -5.55
N SER A 31 8.06 -2.55 -5.25
CA SER A 31 9.30 -3.29 -5.02
C SER A 31 10.38 -2.43 -4.40
N LEU A 32 11.44 -3.05 -3.90
CA LEU A 32 12.70 -2.33 -3.67
C LEU A 32 13.38 -2.07 -5.02
N PRO A 33 13.75 -0.83 -5.33
CA PRO A 33 14.48 -0.49 -6.56
C PRO A 33 15.87 -1.12 -6.65
N GLY A 34 16.37 -1.31 -7.88
CA GLY A 34 17.79 -1.59 -8.15
C GLY A 34 18.27 -2.97 -7.74
N ARG A 35 17.36 -3.94 -7.56
CA ARG A 35 17.70 -5.32 -7.19
C ARG A 35 17.14 -6.34 -8.17
N PRO A 36 17.66 -7.58 -8.20
CA PRO A 36 17.07 -8.63 -9.02
C PRO A 36 15.61 -8.91 -8.64
N ALA A 37 14.79 -9.18 -9.65
CA ALA A 37 13.38 -9.53 -9.49
C ALA A 37 13.18 -10.88 -8.78
N LEU A 38 14.11 -11.82 -8.96
CA LEU A 38 14.09 -13.12 -8.29
C LEU A 38 15.08 -13.13 -7.12
N GLY A 39 14.70 -13.83 -6.04
CA GLY A 39 15.66 -14.20 -4.99
C GLY A 39 16.74 -15.13 -5.53
N PHE A 40 17.90 -15.17 -4.87
CA PHE A 40 19.09 -15.90 -5.34
C PHE A 40 18.80 -17.35 -5.75
N THR A 41 18.08 -18.10 -4.90
CA THR A 41 17.72 -19.50 -5.16
C THR A 41 16.84 -19.64 -6.42
N ALA A 42 15.82 -18.81 -6.54
CA ALA A 42 14.91 -18.83 -7.69
C ALA A 42 15.63 -18.39 -8.97
N ALA A 43 16.50 -17.38 -8.90
CA ALA A 43 17.30 -16.92 -10.02
C ALA A 43 18.22 -18.04 -10.54
N ALA A 44 18.95 -18.73 -9.65
CA ALA A 44 19.84 -19.82 -10.05
C ALA A 44 19.08 -20.96 -10.74
N LEU A 45 17.96 -21.39 -10.16
CA LEU A 45 17.10 -22.43 -10.74
C LEU A 45 16.46 -21.98 -12.06
N PHE A 46 16.04 -20.72 -12.16
CA PHE A 46 15.47 -20.17 -13.39
C PHE A 46 16.46 -20.21 -14.54
N HIS A 47 17.69 -19.72 -14.35
CA HIS A 47 18.70 -19.72 -15.41
C HIS A 47 19.14 -21.13 -15.78
N LEU A 48 19.31 -22.02 -14.78
CA LEU A 48 19.60 -23.43 -15.03
C LEU A 48 18.46 -24.09 -15.82
N GLY A 49 17.21 -23.89 -15.43
CA GLY A 49 16.03 -24.41 -16.10
C GLY A 49 15.92 -23.90 -17.53
N ALA A 50 16.16 -22.61 -17.76
CA ALA A 50 16.13 -22.02 -19.09
C ALA A 50 17.17 -22.65 -20.01
N VAL A 51 18.40 -22.86 -19.51
CA VAL A 51 19.47 -23.56 -20.24
C VAL A 51 19.08 -25.02 -20.52
N LEU A 52 18.54 -25.74 -19.52
CA LEU A 52 18.14 -27.14 -19.68
C LEU A 52 17.00 -27.32 -20.68
N LEU A 53 15.99 -26.45 -20.65
CA LEU A 53 14.91 -26.44 -21.63
C LEU A 53 15.42 -26.10 -23.04
N LEU A 54 16.31 -25.13 -23.17
CA LEU A 54 16.92 -24.80 -24.45
C LEU A 54 17.73 -25.99 -25.01
N VAL A 55 18.54 -26.64 -24.18
CA VAL A 55 19.31 -27.83 -24.59
C VAL A 55 18.36 -28.99 -24.95
N ARG A 56 17.29 -29.21 -24.18
CA ARG A 56 16.27 -30.23 -24.47
C ARG A 56 15.58 -29.96 -25.79
N TYR A 57 15.17 -28.71 -26.03
CA TYR A 57 14.61 -28.26 -27.30
C TYR A 57 15.57 -28.51 -28.47
N LEU A 58 16.84 -28.12 -28.36
CA LEU A 58 17.81 -28.29 -29.45
C LEU A 58 18.04 -29.77 -29.81
N ARG A 59 17.94 -30.68 -28.83
CA ARG A 59 18.14 -32.13 -29.02
C ARG A 59 16.89 -32.88 -29.43
N ARG A 60 15.72 -32.52 -28.89
CA ARG A 60 14.46 -33.27 -29.02
C ARG A 60 13.40 -32.55 -29.86
N ARG A 61 13.58 -31.26 -30.13
CA ARG A 61 12.67 -30.39 -30.88
C ARG A 61 11.23 -30.39 -30.34
N GLN A 62 11.09 -30.53 -29.02
CA GLN A 62 9.81 -30.41 -28.32
C GLN A 62 9.36 -28.95 -28.31
N TRP A 63 8.31 -28.63 -29.05
CA TRP A 63 7.85 -27.25 -29.22
C TRP A 63 7.39 -26.61 -27.91
N GLU A 64 6.96 -27.43 -26.94
CA GLU A 64 6.53 -27.01 -25.61
C GLU A 64 7.65 -26.27 -24.85
N ASP A 65 8.91 -26.72 -24.99
CA ASP A 65 10.08 -26.08 -24.37
C ASP A 65 10.27 -24.65 -24.91
N LEU A 66 10.20 -24.52 -26.23
CA LEU A 66 10.33 -23.23 -26.89
C LEU A 66 9.15 -22.33 -26.56
N PHE A 67 7.93 -22.88 -26.48
CA PHE A 67 6.74 -22.15 -26.08
C PHE A 67 6.89 -21.54 -24.69
N VAL A 68 7.34 -22.31 -23.68
CA VAL A 68 7.55 -21.80 -22.33
C VAL A 68 8.60 -20.67 -22.33
N LEU A 69 9.74 -20.87 -23.01
CA LEU A 69 10.80 -19.86 -23.08
C LEU A 69 10.35 -18.57 -23.79
N LEU A 70 9.59 -18.67 -24.88
CA LEU A 70 9.10 -17.51 -25.63
C LEU A 70 7.91 -16.83 -24.93
N SER A 71 7.15 -17.55 -24.12
CA SER A 71 6.04 -16.97 -23.35
C SER A 71 6.52 -15.92 -22.34
N ILE A 72 7.75 -16.05 -21.83
CA ILE A 72 8.35 -15.11 -20.88
C ILE A 72 8.45 -13.69 -21.47
N PRO A 73 9.23 -13.44 -22.55
CA PRO A 73 9.30 -12.10 -23.14
C PRO A 73 7.95 -11.64 -23.70
N LEU A 74 7.10 -12.57 -24.20
CA LEU A 74 5.76 -12.23 -24.68
C LEU A 74 4.87 -11.65 -23.56
N LEU A 75 4.88 -12.25 -22.37
CA LEU A 75 4.11 -11.77 -21.22
C LEU A 75 4.73 -10.55 -20.56
N MET A 76 5.97 -10.20 -20.90
CA MET A 76 6.66 -8.96 -20.48
C MET A 76 6.41 -7.79 -21.43
N MET A 77 5.70 -8.01 -22.54
CA MET A 77 5.43 -7.00 -23.56
C MET A 77 4.78 -5.71 -23.03
N PRO A 78 3.88 -5.72 -22.02
CA PRO A 78 3.34 -4.46 -21.49
C PRO A 78 4.43 -3.51 -20.93
N SER A 79 5.52 -4.04 -20.37
CA SER A 79 6.68 -3.23 -19.97
C SER A 79 7.56 -2.90 -21.18
N ILE A 80 7.86 -3.90 -22.02
CA ILE A 80 8.79 -3.74 -23.16
C ILE A 80 8.28 -2.66 -24.16
N LEU A 81 6.97 -2.65 -24.43
CA LEU A 81 6.31 -1.71 -25.32
C LEU A 81 5.98 -0.35 -24.67
N SER A 82 6.35 -0.10 -23.42
CA SER A 82 6.21 1.21 -22.79
C SER A 82 7.29 2.17 -23.31
N LEU A 83 7.15 2.57 -24.57
CA LEU A 83 8.11 3.41 -25.30
C LEU A 83 8.04 4.89 -24.87
N ALA A 84 6.91 5.31 -24.33
CA ALA A 84 6.69 6.68 -23.85
C ALA A 84 7.39 6.94 -22.50
N PHE A 85 7.52 5.90 -21.65
CA PHE A 85 8.08 6.00 -20.31
C PHE A 85 9.20 4.95 -20.08
N PRO A 86 10.30 4.98 -20.86
CA PRO A 86 11.36 3.97 -20.80
C PRO A 86 12.17 3.99 -19.49
N ALA A 87 12.09 5.09 -18.73
CA ALA A 87 12.72 5.20 -17.40
C ALA A 87 12.01 4.32 -16.35
N GLU A 88 10.75 3.96 -16.58
CA GLU A 88 9.98 3.07 -15.71
C GLU A 88 10.16 1.58 -16.06
N ASN A 89 11.04 1.24 -17.02
CA ASN A 89 11.30 -0.14 -17.42
C ASN A 89 12.64 -0.64 -16.87
N PRO A 90 12.70 -1.89 -16.39
CA PRO A 90 11.59 -2.84 -16.31
C PRO A 90 10.63 -2.48 -15.17
N SER A 91 9.37 -2.91 -15.29
CA SER A 91 8.31 -2.61 -14.32
C SER A 91 7.60 -3.88 -13.92
N LEU A 92 7.76 -4.25 -12.64
CA LEU A 92 7.29 -5.54 -12.11
C LEU A 92 5.77 -5.71 -12.22
N ASN A 93 5.00 -4.65 -12.00
CA ASN A 93 3.55 -4.67 -12.19
C ASN A 93 3.14 -4.89 -13.65
N ARG A 94 3.95 -4.43 -14.63
CA ARG A 94 3.69 -4.64 -16.07
C ARG A 94 4.27 -5.95 -16.61
N THR A 95 5.23 -6.55 -15.92
CA THR A 95 5.80 -7.86 -16.27
C THR A 95 5.19 -9.02 -15.47
N GLY A 96 4.21 -8.75 -14.59
CA GLY A 96 3.66 -9.74 -13.67
C GLY A 96 3.08 -11.00 -14.34
N GLY A 97 2.62 -10.89 -15.59
CA GLY A 97 2.15 -12.05 -16.36
C GLY A 97 3.23 -13.12 -16.55
N ALA A 98 4.51 -12.74 -16.66
CA ALA A 98 5.61 -13.68 -16.83
C ALA A 98 5.96 -14.49 -15.58
N LEU A 99 5.36 -14.17 -14.42
CA LEU A 99 5.56 -14.92 -13.18
C LEU A 99 5.30 -16.41 -13.37
N ILE A 100 4.23 -16.76 -14.08
CA ILE A 100 3.80 -18.14 -14.29
C ILE A 100 4.87 -18.96 -15.03
N PRO A 101 5.26 -18.63 -16.27
CA PRO A 101 6.28 -19.41 -16.97
C PRO A 101 7.64 -19.37 -16.28
N VAL A 102 8.01 -18.26 -15.63
CA VAL A 102 9.26 -18.18 -14.85
C VAL A 102 9.30 -19.23 -13.75
N PHE A 103 8.24 -19.35 -12.95
CA PHE A 103 8.19 -20.34 -11.87
C PHE A 103 7.99 -21.78 -12.37
N LEU A 104 7.41 -21.98 -13.55
CA LEU A 104 7.42 -23.29 -14.23
C LEU A 104 8.85 -23.71 -14.58
N VAL A 105 9.68 -22.81 -15.12
CA VAL A 105 11.09 -23.07 -15.43
C VAL A 105 11.90 -23.37 -14.15
N VAL A 106 11.65 -22.63 -13.07
CA VAL A 106 12.25 -22.89 -11.74
C VAL A 106 11.89 -24.30 -11.25
N GLY A 107 10.60 -24.65 -11.32
CA GLY A 107 10.10 -25.97 -10.90
C GLY A 107 10.73 -27.11 -11.71
N PHE A 108 10.83 -26.94 -13.03
CA PHE A 108 11.48 -27.90 -13.93
C PHE A 108 12.96 -28.14 -13.54
N ALA A 109 13.70 -27.08 -13.26
CA ALA A 109 15.10 -27.20 -12.83
C ALA A 109 15.24 -27.90 -11.48
N LEU A 110 14.37 -27.55 -10.53
CA LEU A 110 14.35 -28.15 -9.20
C LEU A 110 14.02 -29.64 -9.28
N GLU A 111 12.97 -30.02 -10.02
CA GLU A 111 12.61 -31.42 -10.23
C GLU A 111 13.77 -32.22 -10.85
N GLY A 112 14.41 -31.67 -11.90
CA GLY A 112 15.57 -32.30 -12.53
C GLY A 112 16.74 -32.50 -11.57
N LEU A 113 17.01 -31.52 -10.70
CA LEU A 113 18.03 -31.62 -9.66
C LEU A 113 17.70 -32.74 -8.66
N LEU A 114 16.46 -32.76 -8.14
CA LEU A 114 16.03 -33.74 -7.14
C LEU A 114 16.06 -35.17 -7.71
N ASN A 115 15.52 -35.38 -8.91
CA ASN A 115 15.54 -36.67 -9.59
C ASN A 115 16.97 -37.18 -9.84
N THR A 116 17.90 -36.28 -10.15
CA THR A 116 19.32 -36.63 -10.33
C THR A 116 19.96 -37.08 -9.01
N LEU A 117 19.63 -36.43 -7.89
CA LEU A 117 20.13 -36.81 -6.57
C LEU A 117 19.57 -38.15 -6.12
N GLU A 118 18.29 -38.42 -6.38
CA GLU A 118 17.66 -39.70 -6.07
C GLU A 118 18.29 -40.86 -6.85
N GLY A 119 18.58 -40.67 -8.14
CA GLY A 119 19.12 -41.71 -9.02
C GLY A 119 20.61 -42.03 -8.83
N ARG A 120 21.39 -41.17 -8.16
CA ARG A 120 22.84 -41.38 -7.94
C ARG A 120 23.19 -42.17 -6.67
N LEU A 121 22.24 -42.32 -5.76
CA LEU A 121 22.44 -42.98 -4.46
C LEU A 121 21.51 -44.18 -4.31
N SER A 122 21.64 -44.93 -3.21
CA SER A 122 20.67 -45.99 -2.89
C SER A 122 19.27 -45.38 -2.68
N PRO A 123 18.17 -46.10 -2.99
CA PRO A 123 16.82 -45.51 -3.02
C PRO A 123 16.42 -44.77 -1.74
N LYS A 124 16.78 -45.31 -0.57
CA LYS A 124 16.49 -44.68 0.73
C LYS A 124 17.37 -43.46 1.01
N ALA A 125 18.65 -43.51 0.65
CA ALA A 125 19.58 -42.40 0.87
C ALA A 125 19.32 -41.25 -0.11
N GLY A 126 19.14 -41.57 -1.39
CA GLY A 126 18.83 -40.61 -2.46
C GLY A 126 17.59 -39.79 -2.14
N ARG A 127 16.48 -40.45 -1.78
CA ARG A 127 15.25 -39.76 -1.38
C ARG A 127 15.45 -38.83 -0.17
N ARG A 128 16.18 -39.26 0.86
CA ARG A 128 16.45 -38.41 2.04
C ARG A 128 17.30 -37.19 1.67
N VAL A 129 18.32 -37.38 0.84
CA VAL A 129 19.19 -36.29 0.38
C VAL A 129 18.40 -35.32 -0.49
N ALA A 130 17.61 -35.81 -1.45
CA ALA A 130 16.76 -34.97 -2.29
C ALA A 130 15.75 -34.16 -1.45
N LEU A 131 15.05 -34.80 -0.51
CA LEU A 131 14.15 -34.09 0.41
C LEU A 131 14.89 -33.05 1.27
N GLY A 132 16.09 -33.38 1.77
CA GLY A 132 16.91 -32.44 2.52
C GLY A 132 17.33 -31.23 1.70
N VAL A 133 17.76 -31.44 0.45
CA VAL A 133 18.12 -30.36 -0.47
C VAL A 133 16.89 -29.51 -0.84
N ALA A 134 15.75 -30.14 -1.11
CA ALA A 134 14.50 -29.43 -1.39
C ALA A 134 14.09 -28.55 -0.20
N ALA A 135 14.09 -29.12 1.01
CA ALA A 135 13.76 -28.38 2.23
C ALA A 135 14.74 -27.23 2.49
N LEU A 136 16.05 -27.44 2.26
CA LEU A 136 17.06 -26.40 2.39
C LEU A 136 16.84 -25.25 1.40
N LEU A 137 16.67 -25.55 0.11
CA LEU A 137 16.48 -24.54 -0.93
C LEU A 137 15.19 -23.74 -0.70
N LEU A 138 14.10 -24.41 -0.35
CA LEU A 138 12.83 -23.77 -0.01
C LEU A 138 12.94 -22.93 1.27
N GLY A 139 13.61 -23.45 2.30
CA GLY A 139 13.84 -22.73 3.56
C GLY A 139 14.67 -21.46 3.37
N VAL A 140 15.78 -21.54 2.64
CA VAL A 140 16.62 -20.37 2.30
C VAL A 140 15.81 -19.37 1.48
N SER A 141 15.06 -19.83 0.47
CA SER A 141 14.20 -18.96 -0.34
C SER A 141 13.14 -18.27 0.53
N ALA A 142 12.48 -19.00 1.43
CA ALA A 142 11.45 -18.45 2.31
C ALA A 142 12.03 -17.38 3.25
N LEU A 143 13.17 -17.64 3.88
CA LEU A 143 13.83 -16.68 4.76
C LEU A 143 14.24 -15.40 4.02
N GLN A 144 14.82 -15.53 2.82
CA GLN A 144 15.21 -14.39 1.99
C GLN A 144 13.99 -13.56 1.57
N ASN A 145 12.92 -14.21 1.11
CA ASN A 145 11.70 -13.50 0.70
C ASN A 145 10.96 -12.87 1.89
N TYR A 146 11.03 -13.49 3.06
CA TYR A 146 10.44 -12.93 4.27
C TYR A 146 11.14 -11.62 4.68
N ALA A 147 12.47 -11.65 4.79
CA ALA A 147 13.25 -10.46 5.13
C ALA A 147 13.02 -9.34 4.10
N LEU A 148 13.03 -9.70 2.82
CA LEU A 148 12.76 -8.77 1.74
C LEU A 148 11.40 -8.07 1.86
N VAL A 149 10.31 -8.83 2.00
CA VAL A 149 8.95 -8.27 1.92
C VAL A 149 8.57 -7.59 3.23
N PHE A 150 8.77 -8.27 4.35
CA PHE A 150 8.23 -7.84 5.64
C PHE A 150 9.18 -6.93 6.42
N VAL A 151 10.46 -6.89 6.06
CA VAL A 151 11.44 -6.02 6.72
C VAL A 151 11.88 -4.91 5.76
N GLU A 152 12.63 -5.24 4.72
CA GLU A 152 13.26 -4.24 3.85
C GLU A 152 12.24 -3.40 3.09
N TYR A 153 11.33 -4.05 2.36
CA TYR A 153 10.30 -3.36 1.59
C TYR A 153 9.31 -2.61 2.48
N ASN A 154 8.90 -3.20 3.60
CA ASN A 154 8.04 -2.53 4.56
C ASN A 154 8.69 -1.25 5.11
N ASN A 155 9.98 -1.29 5.45
CA ASN A 155 10.71 -0.11 5.93
C ASN A 155 10.81 0.97 4.84
N LEU A 156 11.17 0.59 3.60
CA LEU A 156 11.20 1.54 2.47
C LEU A 156 9.84 2.18 2.25
N TYR A 157 8.78 1.37 2.24
CA TYR A 157 7.42 1.83 1.97
C TYR A 157 6.97 2.81 3.04
N ARG A 158 7.15 2.49 4.32
CA ARG A 158 6.81 3.36 5.45
C ARG A 158 7.52 4.72 5.38
N GLN A 159 8.80 4.74 4.99
CA GLN A 159 9.57 5.98 4.84
C GLN A 159 9.13 6.80 3.62
N SER A 160 8.82 6.12 2.50
CA SER A 160 8.53 6.77 1.23
C SER A 160 7.08 7.28 1.13
N SER A 161 6.11 6.52 1.64
CA SER A 161 4.69 6.89 1.61
C SER A 161 4.33 7.98 2.63
N TRP A 162 3.21 8.68 2.42
CA TRP A 162 2.60 9.52 3.45
C TRP A 162 1.68 8.71 4.36
N ASN A 163 1.56 9.11 5.62
CA ASN A 163 0.83 8.43 6.70
C ASN A 163 -0.69 8.69 6.65
N THR A 164 -1.32 8.50 5.49
CA THR A 164 -2.76 8.72 5.30
C THR A 164 -3.64 7.83 6.19
N SER A 165 -3.12 6.69 6.65
CA SER A 165 -3.79 5.84 7.65
C SER A 165 -3.87 6.49 9.04
N GLU A 166 -2.83 7.21 9.46
CA GLU A 166 -2.81 7.93 10.74
C GLU A 166 -3.76 9.13 10.68
N MET A 167 -3.69 9.91 9.59
CA MET A 167 -4.61 11.01 9.31
C MET A 167 -6.07 10.54 9.26
N GLY A 168 -6.35 9.44 8.56
CA GLY A 168 -7.68 8.84 8.51
C GLY A 168 -8.16 8.33 9.87
N ALA A 169 -7.26 7.82 10.71
CA ALA A 169 -7.60 7.43 12.07
C ALA A 169 -8.00 8.63 12.94
N VAL A 170 -7.34 9.78 12.78
CA VAL A 170 -7.74 11.03 13.46
C VAL A 170 -9.13 11.47 12.99
N VAL A 171 -9.38 11.51 11.69
CA VAL A 171 -10.71 11.88 11.13
C VAL A 171 -11.80 10.94 11.63
N ARG A 172 -11.55 9.63 11.63
CA ARG A 172 -12.47 8.64 12.18
C ARG A 172 -12.72 8.85 13.68
N GLY A 173 -11.67 9.11 14.46
CA GLY A 173 -11.82 9.39 15.89
C GLY A 173 -12.66 10.64 16.16
N PHE A 174 -12.52 11.68 15.35
CA PHE A 174 -13.38 12.86 15.40
C PHE A 174 -14.86 12.50 15.13
N ILE A 175 -15.15 11.68 14.12
CA ILE A 175 -16.51 11.21 13.81
C ILE A 175 -17.08 10.37 14.96
N GLU A 176 -16.31 9.42 15.47
CA GLU A 176 -16.70 8.53 16.58
C GLU A 176 -16.94 9.30 17.88
N SER A 177 -16.30 10.46 18.06
CA SER A 177 -16.54 11.37 19.20
C SER A 177 -17.78 12.27 19.05
N GLY A 178 -18.58 12.07 17.99
CA GLY A 178 -19.80 12.85 17.72
C GLY A 178 -19.59 14.04 16.78
N GLY A 179 -18.40 14.17 16.16
CA GLY A 179 -18.15 15.13 15.10
C GLY A 179 -18.95 14.80 13.84
N ASN A 180 -19.44 15.83 13.14
CA ASN A 180 -20.09 15.63 11.84
C ASN A 180 -19.02 15.21 10.83
N PRO A 181 -19.16 14.08 10.12
CA PRO A 181 -18.21 13.68 9.08
C PRO A 181 -17.87 14.82 8.13
N GLU A 182 -18.86 15.61 7.71
CA GLU A 182 -18.71 16.73 6.76
C GLU A 182 -17.84 17.88 7.26
N ASN A 183 -17.50 17.89 8.55
CA ASN A 183 -16.71 18.93 9.20
C ASN A 183 -15.24 18.54 9.47
N ALA A 184 -14.72 17.52 8.78
CA ALA A 184 -13.32 17.14 8.84
C ALA A 184 -12.67 17.28 7.46
N TRP A 185 -11.58 18.05 7.41
CA TRP A 185 -10.87 18.32 6.16
C TRP A 185 -9.36 18.14 6.31
N THR A 186 -8.70 17.86 5.19
CA THR A 186 -7.26 17.95 5.01
C THR A 186 -6.97 19.18 4.16
N VAL A 187 -6.23 20.14 4.72
CA VAL A 187 -5.85 21.37 4.00
C VAL A 187 -4.88 21.01 2.89
N ALA A 188 -5.22 21.42 1.67
CA ALA A 188 -4.49 21.07 0.47
C ALA A 188 -3.10 21.72 0.46
N TYR A 189 -2.06 20.92 0.26
CA TYR A 189 -0.69 21.39 0.15
C TYR A 189 0.08 20.63 -0.93
N PRO A 190 0.89 21.31 -1.78
CA PRO A 190 1.65 20.67 -2.85
C PRO A 190 2.56 19.53 -2.39
N TYR A 191 2.54 18.40 -3.11
CA TYR A 191 3.39 17.22 -2.88
C TYR A 191 3.27 16.56 -1.49
N TRP A 192 2.18 16.84 -0.77
CA TRP A 192 1.86 16.19 0.49
C TRP A 192 1.02 14.93 0.24
N VAL A 193 -0.11 14.77 0.92
CA VAL A 193 -0.90 13.54 0.90
C VAL A 193 -1.96 13.50 -0.19
N ASP A 194 -2.36 12.30 -0.59
CA ASP A 194 -3.61 12.09 -1.31
C ASP A 194 -4.78 12.11 -0.32
N THR A 195 -5.54 13.20 -0.32
CA THR A 195 -6.66 13.47 0.59
C THR A 195 -7.84 12.51 0.43
N ARG A 196 -7.94 11.83 -0.71
CA ARG A 196 -8.92 10.76 -0.95
C ARG A 196 -8.56 9.51 -0.15
N LEU A 197 -7.27 9.21 -0.01
CA LEU A 197 -6.81 8.11 0.84
C LEU A 197 -7.07 8.40 2.32
N VAL A 198 -7.01 9.66 2.75
CA VAL A 198 -7.41 10.05 4.11
C VAL A 198 -8.89 9.73 4.34
N GLY A 199 -9.76 10.12 3.40
CA GLY A 199 -11.20 9.80 3.44
C GLY A 199 -11.47 8.29 3.46
N ILE A 200 -10.83 7.52 2.57
CA ILE A 200 -10.94 6.05 2.55
C ILE A 200 -10.52 5.43 3.90
N ASN A 201 -9.38 5.84 4.45
CA ASN A 201 -8.89 5.34 5.74
C ASN A 201 -9.78 5.74 6.93
N ALA A 202 -10.51 6.86 6.79
CA ALA A 202 -11.50 7.32 7.78
C ALA A 202 -12.86 6.59 7.69
N GLY A 203 -13.06 5.71 6.69
CA GLY A 203 -14.35 5.05 6.45
C GLY A 203 -15.31 5.85 5.55
N LEU A 204 -14.81 6.87 4.85
CA LEU A 204 -15.56 7.73 3.92
C LEU A 204 -15.07 7.52 2.47
N PRO A 205 -15.27 6.33 1.87
CA PRO A 205 -14.61 5.95 0.61
C PRO A 205 -14.98 6.79 -0.62
N PHE A 206 -16.12 7.48 -0.58
CA PHE A 206 -16.61 8.31 -1.68
C PHE A 206 -16.40 9.80 -1.46
N ARG A 207 -15.71 10.19 -0.39
CA ARG A 207 -15.48 11.59 -0.06
C ARG A 207 -14.00 11.92 -0.06
N ASP A 208 -13.68 12.96 -0.83
CA ASP A 208 -12.40 13.64 -0.73
C ASP A 208 -12.46 14.63 0.45
N THR A 209 -11.49 14.55 1.35
CA THR A 209 -11.40 15.44 2.52
C THR A 209 -10.68 16.75 2.21
N GLN A 210 -10.25 16.97 0.96
CA GLN A 210 -9.50 18.15 0.57
C GLN A 210 -10.26 19.47 0.82
N ILE A 211 -9.55 20.48 1.32
CA ILE A 211 -9.99 21.88 1.29
C ILE A 211 -8.81 22.78 0.95
N TRP A 212 -8.98 23.75 0.05
CA TRP A 212 -7.95 24.76 -0.20
C TRP A 212 -8.03 25.89 0.84
N PRO A 213 -6.91 26.54 1.23
CA PRO A 213 -6.92 27.64 2.18
C PRO A 213 -7.98 28.70 1.90
N GLU A 214 -8.17 29.10 0.65
CA GLU A 214 -9.12 30.14 0.24
C GLU A 214 -10.59 29.73 0.43
N GLN A 215 -10.85 28.43 0.58
CA GLN A 215 -12.19 27.87 0.78
C GLN A 215 -12.57 27.74 2.26
N ILE A 216 -11.61 27.92 3.17
CA ILE A 216 -11.80 27.71 4.61
C ILE A 216 -12.87 28.66 5.17
N GLU A 217 -12.91 29.93 4.75
CA GLU A 217 -13.95 30.89 5.14
C GLU A 217 -15.37 30.38 4.82
N GLY A 218 -15.53 29.65 3.71
CA GLY A 218 -16.79 29.05 3.30
C GLY A 218 -17.31 27.94 4.23
N THR A 219 -16.49 27.47 5.17
CA THR A 219 -16.88 26.45 6.16
C THR A 219 -17.54 27.04 7.42
N ARG A 220 -17.45 28.37 7.64
CA ARG A 220 -18.05 29.02 8.82
C ARG A 220 -19.54 28.73 9.03
N PRO A 221 -20.38 28.71 7.99
CA PRO A 221 -21.81 28.44 8.15
C PRO A 221 -22.13 27.00 8.57
N LEU A 222 -21.16 26.07 8.48
CA LEU A 222 -21.38 24.68 8.86
C LEU A 222 -21.42 24.58 10.39
N GLN A 223 -22.46 23.97 10.94
CA GLN A 223 -22.65 23.88 12.38
C GLN A 223 -21.82 22.77 13.01
N GLY A 224 -21.51 22.92 14.30
CA GLY A 224 -20.81 21.90 15.09
C GLY A 224 -19.28 21.98 15.01
N ASN A 225 -18.63 21.07 15.74
CA ASN A 225 -17.17 21.00 15.82
C ASN A 225 -16.56 20.81 14.42
N LYS A 226 -15.35 21.33 14.21
CA LYS A 226 -14.60 21.17 12.96
C LYS A 226 -13.19 20.69 13.24
N LEU A 227 -12.64 19.95 12.28
CA LEU A 227 -11.29 19.43 12.31
C LEU A 227 -10.60 19.73 10.99
N PHE A 228 -9.41 20.32 11.06
CA PHE A 228 -8.54 20.50 9.91
C PHE A 228 -7.20 19.80 10.16
N LEU A 229 -6.77 18.98 9.20
CA LEU A 229 -5.45 18.37 9.18
C LEU A 229 -4.56 19.22 8.28
N VAL A 230 -3.44 19.69 8.80
CA VAL A 230 -2.61 20.72 8.15
C VAL A 230 -1.16 20.26 8.12
N LYS A 231 -0.45 20.52 7.02
CA LYS A 231 0.98 20.25 6.96
C LYS A 231 1.73 21.27 7.81
N PRO A 232 2.77 20.88 8.58
CA PRO A 232 3.50 21.83 9.43
C PRO A 232 4.14 23.00 8.68
N ASP A 233 4.50 22.79 7.41
CA ASP A 233 5.11 23.82 6.55
C ASP A 233 4.09 24.72 5.84
N ASP A 234 2.79 24.50 6.05
CA ASP A 234 1.71 25.27 5.43
C ASP A 234 1.39 26.52 6.24
N VAL A 235 2.23 27.54 6.10
CA VAL A 235 2.07 28.83 6.82
C VAL A 235 0.77 29.51 6.40
N ASP A 236 0.48 29.55 5.09
CA ASP A 236 -0.72 30.20 4.56
C ASP A 236 -2.01 29.54 5.08
N GLY A 237 -2.05 28.20 5.11
CA GLY A 237 -3.18 27.44 5.67
C GLY A 237 -3.35 27.66 7.17
N GLN A 238 -2.24 27.72 7.93
CA GLN A 238 -2.26 28.02 9.37
C GLN A 238 -2.78 29.43 9.65
N GLU A 239 -2.22 30.45 8.99
CA GLU A 239 -2.66 31.85 9.16
C GLU A 239 -4.12 32.03 8.77
N THR A 240 -4.56 31.38 7.70
CA THR A 240 -5.97 31.44 7.28
C THR A 240 -6.88 30.81 8.34
N LEU A 241 -6.52 29.65 8.89
CA LEU A 241 -7.31 29.00 9.94
C LEU A 241 -7.43 29.86 11.21
N GLU A 242 -6.35 30.52 11.62
CA GLU A 242 -6.36 31.43 12.79
C GLU A 242 -7.19 32.70 12.54
N GLN A 243 -7.16 33.24 11.31
CA GLN A 243 -7.99 34.38 10.94
C GLN A 243 -9.49 34.02 10.86
N VAL A 244 -9.79 32.83 10.34
CA VAL A 244 -11.18 32.37 10.15
C VAL A 244 -11.80 31.94 11.49
N TYR A 245 -11.05 31.20 12.29
CA TYR A 245 -11.49 30.58 13.53
C TYR A 245 -10.49 30.89 14.67
N PRO A 246 -10.48 32.13 15.21
CA PRO A 246 -9.54 32.53 16.26
C PRO A 246 -9.71 31.76 17.59
N GLU A 247 -10.84 31.07 17.77
CA GLU A 247 -11.14 30.19 18.90
C GLU A 247 -10.61 28.76 18.73
N GLY A 248 -10.03 28.44 17.57
CA GLY A 248 -9.49 27.11 17.30
C GLY A 248 -8.23 26.81 18.10
N VAL A 249 -7.92 25.52 18.25
CA VAL A 249 -6.79 25.03 19.04
C VAL A 249 -5.91 24.15 18.17
N TRP A 250 -4.63 24.49 18.13
CA TRP A 250 -3.60 23.68 17.51
C TRP A 250 -3.20 22.50 18.39
N GLN A 251 -3.06 21.34 17.76
CA GLN A 251 -2.41 20.18 18.34
C GLN A 251 -1.43 19.58 17.34
N HIS A 252 -0.20 19.32 17.78
CA HIS A 252 0.79 18.62 16.98
C HIS A 252 0.57 17.11 17.07
N TYR A 253 0.43 16.44 15.92
CA TYR A 253 0.40 14.99 15.82
C TYR A 253 1.80 14.47 15.45
N VAL A 254 2.41 13.75 16.38
CA VAL A 254 3.70 13.09 16.17
C VAL A 254 3.46 11.72 15.54
N SER A 255 3.95 11.53 14.31
CA SER A 255 3.82 10.27 13.59
C SER A 255 4.76 9.19 14.13
N ALA A 256 4.40 7.93 13.93
CA ALA A 256 5.30 6.80 14.18
C ALA A 256 6.50 6.76 13.21
N VAL A 257 6.46 7.54 12.12
CA VAL A 257 7.53 7.66 11.13
C VAL A 257 8.02 9.11 11.10
N GLU A 258 9.32 9.28 11.26
CA GLU A 258 9.97 10.60 11.22
C GLU A 258 9.66 11.35 9.92
N GLY A 259 9.41 12.66 10.04
CA GLY A 259 9.09 13.53 8.91
C GLY A 259 7.67 13.36 8.35
N LYS A 260 6.79 12.66 9.06
CA LYS A 260 5.37 12.46 8.69
C LYS A 260 4.40 13.11 9.68
N ASP A 261 4.91 14.01 10.51
CA ASP A 261 4.10 14.77 11.46
C ASP A 261 3.12 15.68 10.73
N PHE A 262 2.01 15.98 11.39
CA PHE A 262 1.01 16.92 10.89
C PHE A 262 0.32 17.66 12.04
N LEU A 263 -0.27 18.79 11.72
CA LEU A 263 -1.00 19.62 12.66
C LEU A 263 -2.48 19.29 12.60
N LEU A 264 -3.14 19.36 13.75
CA LEU A 264 -4.58 19.34 13.89
C LEU A 264 -5.01 20.73 14.32
N TYR A 265 -6.01 21.29 13.64
CA TYR A 265 -6.72 22.47 14.09
C TYR A 265 -8.14 22.08 14.44
N TRP A 266 -8.45 22.12 15.73
CA TRP A 266 -9.78 21.81 16.23
C TRP A 266 -10.54 23.09 16.51
N VAL A 267 -11.76 23.21 15.97
CA VAL A 267 -12.64 24.35 16.21
C VAL A 267 -13.86 23.88 16.98
N PRO A 268 -14.13 24.42 18.18
CA PRO A 268 -15.33 24.10 18.94
C PRO A 268 -16.59 24.54 18.20
N ALA A 269 -17.69 23.81 18.41
CA ALA A 269 -19.02 24.27 18.00
C ALA A 269 -19.33 25.64 18.62
N HIS A 270 -19.94 26.53 17.85
CA HIS A 270 -20.34 27.83 18.39
C HIS A 270 -21.46 27.61 19.43
N PRO A 271 -21.55 28.40 20.53
CA PRO A 271 -22.58 28.21 21.55
C PRO A 271 -24.02 28.30 21.01
N ALA A 272 -24.23 28.99 19.89
CA ALA A 272 -25.52 29.05 19.19
C ALA A 272 -25.92 27.74 18.49
N ASP A 273 -24.99 26.79 18.31
CA ASP A 273 -25.22 25.45 17.77
C ASP A 273 -25.49 24.41 18.87
N ALA A 274 -25.47 24.81 20.15
CA ALA A 274 -25.88 23.93 21.24
C ALA A 274 -27.36 23.60 21.07
N PRO A 275 -27.78 22.32 21.15
CA PRO A 275 -29.19 21.98 21.11
C PRO A 275 -29.89 22.77 22.22
N THR A 276 -30.90 23.58 21.85
CA THR A 276 -31.78 24.20 22.84
C THR A 276 -32.30 23.08 23.74
N PRO A 277 -32.11 23.19 25.07
CA PRO A 277 -32.72 22.23 25.97
C PRO A 277 -34.22 22.18 25.66
N PRO A 278 -34.84 20.99 25.61
CA PRO A 278 -36.29 20.91 25.42
C PRO A 278 -36.95 21.86 26.41
N PRO A 279 -38.02 22.60 26.01
CA PRO A 279 -38.74 23.44 26.95
C PRO A 279 -39.07 22.59 28.16
N ALA A 280 -38.78 23.10 29.36
CA ALA A 280 -39.12 22.39 30.59
C ALA A 280 -40.60 22.03 30.52
N GLU A 281 -40.89 20.74 30.32
CA GLU A 281 -42.25 20.25 30.48
C GLU A 281 -42.60 20.56 31.93
N GLU A 282 -43.57 21.45 32.15
CA GLU A 282 -44.24 21.55 33.43
C GLU A 282 -44.85 20.17 33.68
N GLU A 283 -44.13 19.31 34.39
CA GLU A 283 -44.65 18.04 34.91
C GLU A 283 -45.79 18.39 35.87
N ASN A 284 -47.00 18.42 35.33
CA ASN A 284 -48.23 18.53 36.09
C ASN A 284 -48.45 17.17 36.77
N PHE A 285 -47.68 16.91 37.83
CA PHE A 285 -47.89 15.74 38.67
C PHE A 285 -49.27 15.85 39.33
N PRO A 286 -50.15 14.84 39.19
CA PRO A 286 -51.37 14.81 40.00
C PRO A 286 -50.97 14.74 41.48
N PRO A 287 -51.73 15.39 42.38
CA PRO A 287 -51.40 15.39 43.80
C PRO A 287 -51.35 13.96 44.34
N TYR A 288 -50.31 13.66 45.12
CA TYR A 288 -50.14 12.37 45.78
C TYR A 288 -51.39 11.99 46.58
N PRO A 289 -51.86 10.73 46.52
CA PRO A 289 -52.98 10.30 47.33
C PRO A 289 -52.58 10.36 48.81
N THR A 290 -53.42 11.03 49.61
CA THR A 290 -53.28 11.10 51.07
C THR A 290 -53.28 9.69 51.68
N PRO A 291 -52.38 9.40 52.64
CA PRO A 291 -52.35 8.10 53.29
C PRO A 291 -53.62 7.91 54.14
N THR A 292 -54.38 6.85 53.87
CA THR A 292 -55.43 6.37 54.76
C THR A 292 -54.79 5.77 56.00
N VAL A 293 -54.97 6.43 57.14
CA VAL A 293 -54.62 5.91 58.47
C VAL A 293 -55.61 4.79 58.82
N PRO A 294 -55.16 3.56 59.17
CA PRO A 294 -56.05 2.52 59.66
C PRO A 294 -56.53 2.87 61.08
N PRO A 295 -57.77 2.54 61.46
CA PRO A 295 -58.24 2.77 62.82
C PRO A 295 -57.54 1.79 63.79
N GLU A 296 -57.04 2.35 64.90
CA GLU A 296 -56.59 1.63 66.11
C GLU A 296 -57.81 1.08 66.90
N PRO A 297 -57.60 0.08 67.79
CA PRO A 297 -58.41 -1.14 67.92
C PRO A 297 -59.85 -0.99 68.41
#